data_AF-A0A2V8LG70-F1
#
_entry.id   AF-A0A2V8LG70-F1
#
_cell.length_a   1.000
_cell.length_b   1.000
_cell.length_c   1.000
_cell.angle_alpha   90.00
_cell.angle_beta   90.00
_cell.angle_gamma   90.00
#
_symmetry.space_group_name_H-M   'P 1'
#
loop_
_entity.id
_entity.type
_entity.pdbx_description
1 polymer ?
#
loop_
_entity_poly.entity_id
_entity_poly.type
_entity_poly.pdbx_seq_one_letter_code
_entity_poly.pdbx_strand_id
1 'polypeptide(L)' 'FLYGSGMSNGNQHDHVNLPIVVVGGGAGQLKGNRHVNTKRAPLSNLMYTLLEKAQVPMEKFGESNARIDI' A
#
# COMPACT_ATOMS: atom_id res chain seq x y z
N PHE A 1 -2.62 -0.93 10.25
CA PHE A 1 -1.47 -1.86 10.25
C PHE A 1 -1.31 -2.42 8.84
N LEU A 2 -0.11 -2.41 8.27
CA LEU A 2 0.17 -2.98 6.94
C LEU A 2 0.91 -4.31 7.14
N TYR A 3 0.40 -5.38 6.57
CA TYR A 3 0.95 -6.73 6.68
C TYR A 3 1.07 -7.37 5.30
N GLY A 4 2.15 -8.13 5.08
CA GLY A 4 2.37 -8.79 3.80
C GLY A 4 3.85 -9.00 3.51
N SER A 5 4.15 -9.29 2.25
CA SER A 5 5.51 -9.50 1.75
C SER A 5 5.84 -8.50 0.65
N GLY A 6 7.10 -8.03 0.64
CA GLY A 6 7.65 -7.26 -0.48
C GLY A 6 7.96 -8.11 -1.72
N MET A 7 7.74 -9.43 -1.64
CA MET A 7 7.93 -10.38 -2.73
C MET A 7 6.74 -11.33 -2.84
N SER A 8 6.23 -11.52 -4.05
CA SER A 8 5.19 -12.52 -4.33
C SER A 8 5.76 -13.93 -4.54
N ASN A 9 6.95 -14.00 -5.14
CA ASN A 9 7.71 -15.24 -5.30
C ASN A 9 9.13 -15.03 -4.76
N GLY A 10 9.41 -15.65 -3.61
CA GLY A 10 10.70 -15.53 -2.93
C GLY A 10 11.88 -16.10 -3.72
N ASN A 11 11.67 -17.14 -4.54
CA ASN A 11 12.76 -17.75 -5.32
C ASN A 11 13.23 -16.84 -6.46
N GLN A 12 12.30 -16.09 -7.06
CA GLN A 12 12.60 -15.17 -8.17
C GLN A 12 12.82 -13.72 -7.72
N HIS A 13 12.66 -13.44 -6.42
CA HIS A 13 12.66 -12.09 -5.86
C HIS A 13 11.66 -11.16 -6.57
N ASP A 14 10.51 -11.72 -6.99
CA ASP A 14 9.54 -11.01 -7.82
C ASP A 14 8.68 -10.07 -6.97
N HIS A 15 8.56 -8.83 -7.43
CA HIS A 15 7.82 -7.74 -6.80
C HIS A 15 6.49 -7.42 -7.50
N VAL A 16 5.99 -8.34 -8.34
CA VAL A 16 4.67 -8.24 -9.01
C VAL A 16 3.60 -9.00 -8.21
N ASN A 17 2.37 -8.49 -8.16
CA ASN A 17 1.22 -9.12 -7.47
C ASN A 17 1.50 -9.48 -6.00
N LEU A 18 2.00 -8.49 -5.25
CA LEU A 18 2.40 -8.68 -3.86
C LEU A 18 1.21 -9.05 -2.95
N PRO A 19 1.40 -10.00 -2.00
CA PRO A 19 0.39 -10.33 -1.01
C PRO A 19 0.40 -9.27 0.09
N ILE A 20 -0.51 -8.30 0.01
CA ILE A 20 -0.60 -7.17 0.94
C ILE A 20 -2.01 -7.07 1.54
N VAL A 21 -2.06 -6.84 2.86
CA VAL A 21 -3.28 -6.59 3.62
C VAL A 21 -3.11 -5.35 4.49
N VAL A 22 -4.10 -4.46 4.46
CA VAL A 22 -4.21 -3.34 5.41
C VAL A 22 -5.29 -3.69 6.42
N VAL A 23 -4.92 -3.73 7.70
CA VAL A 23 -5.80 -4.09 8.82
C VAL A 23 -6.05 -2.88 9.71
N GLY A 24 -7.33 -2.66 10.06
CA GLY A 24 -7.80 -1.57 10.91
C GLY A 24 -8.51 -0.47 10.12
N GLY A 25 -9.21 0.41 10.84
CA GLY A 25 -10.05 1.46 10.25
C GLY A 25 -9.36 2.82 10.07
N GLY A 26 -8.07 2.97 10.42
CA GLY A 26 -7.36 4.25 10.32
C GLY A 26 -8.07 5.41 11.03
N ALA A 27 -8.52 5.19 12.27
CA ALA A 27 -9.37 6.15 13.00
C ALA A 27 -10.65 6.57 12.26
N GLY A 28 -11.25 5.67 11.47
CA GLY A 28 -12.45 5.92 10.67
C GLY A 28 -12.18 6.43 9.25
N GLN A 29 -10.92 6.62 8.88
CA GLN A 29 -10.54 7.14 7.55
C GLN A 29 -10.42 6.07 6.46
N LEU A 30 -10.42 4.79 6.83
CA LEU A 30 -10.27 3.66 5.89
C LEU A 30 -11.54 2.84 5.81
N LYS A 31 -11.98 2.54 4.58
CA LYS A 31 -13.12 1.65 4.34
C LYS A 31 -12.62 0.21 4.21
N GLY A 32 -12.85 -0.60 5.24
CA GLY A 32 -12.54 -2.04 5.23
C GLY A 32 -13.48 -2.87 4.35
N ASN A 33 -13.28 -4.19 4.37
CA ASN A 33 -14.06 -5.17 3.58
C ASN A 33 -14.03 -4.89 2.06
N ARG A 34 -12.82 -4.58 1.55
CA ARG A 34 -12.58 -4.30 0.14
C ARG A 34 -11.41 -5.13 -0.37
N HIS A 35 -11.54 -5.63 -1.60
CA HIS A 35 -10.40 -6.03 -2.41
C HIS A 35 -10.09 -4.91 -3.40
N VAL A 36 -8.96 -4.22 -3.20
CA VAL A 36 -8.54 -3.11 -4.06
C VAL A 36 -7.49 -3.63 -5.03
N ASN A 37 -7.89 -3.78 -6.30
CA ASN A 37 -6.97 -4.13 -7.37
C ASN A 37 -6.37 -2.84 -7.96
N THR A 38 -5.07 -2.65 -7.80
CA THR A 38 -4.34 -1.62 -8.50
C THR A 38 -3.78 -2.20 -9.81
N LYS A 39 -3.91 -1.47 -10.92
CA LYS A 39 -3.07 -1.77 -12.10
C LYS A 39 -1.61 -1.80 -11.66
N ARG A 40 -0.73 -2.46 -12.43
CA ARG A 40 0.72 -2.54 -12.13
C ARG A 40 1.26 -1.19 -11.66
N ALA A 41 1.50 -1.09 -10.36
CA ALA A 41 1.85 0.14 -9.67
C ALA A 41 2.85 -0.18 -8.56
N PRO A 42 3.76 0.75 -8.22
CA PRO A 42 4.68 0.59 -7.12
C PRO A 42 3.96 0.40 -5.78
N LEU A 43 4.43 -0.52 -4.93
CA LEU A 43 3.93 -0.68 -3.56
C LEU A 43 4.06 0.63 -2.75
N SER A 44 5.05 1.46 -3.08
CA SER A 44 5.25 2.76 -2.46
C SER A 44 4.06 3.71 -2.59
N ASN A 45 3.18 3.55 -3.60
CA ASN A 45 1.92 4.32 -3.69
C ASN A 45 1.00 4.04 -2.50
N LEU A 46 0.92 2.78 -2.06
CA LEU A 46 0.14 2.40 -0.88
C LEU A 46 0.77 2.96 0.40
N MET A 47 2.10 2.85 0.53
CA MET A 47 2.82 3.38 1.70
C MET A 47 2.68 4.90 1.80
N TYR A 48 2.84 5.61 0.68
CA TYR A 48 2.61 7.06 0.60
C TYR A 48 1.19 7.44 1.04
N THR A 49 0.18 6.75 0.52
CA THR A 49 -1.24 6.97 0.89
C THR A 49 -1.48 6.77 2.40
N LEU A 50 -0.87 5.75 3.00
CA LEU A 50 -1.00 5.48 4.44
C LEU A 50 -0.32 6.54 5.30
N LEU A 51 0.84 7.03 4.87
CA LEU A 51 1.59 8.08 5.56
C LEU A 51 0.82 9.42 5.53
N GLU A 52 0.18 9.75 4.40
CA GLU A 52 -0.69 10.92 4.30
C GLU A 52 -1.90 10.82 5.25
N LYS A 53 -2.58 9.66 5.32
CA LYS A 53 -3.69 9.44 6.27
C LYS A 53 -3.26 9.47 7.73
N ALA A 54 -2.00 9.13 8.00
CA ALA A 54 -1.37 9.28 9.31
C ALA A 54 -0.86 10.71 9.57
N GLN A 55 -1.12 11.67 8.66
CA GLN A 55 -0.71 13.07 8.76
C GLN A 55 0.80 13.26 8.89
N VAL A 56 1.59 12.35 8.30
CA VAL A 56 3.05 12.46 8.22
C VAL A 56 3.39 13.27 6.96
N PRO A 57 3.92 14.50 7.09
CA PRO A 57 4.20 15.34 5.93
C PRO A 57 5.36 14.76 5.11
N MET A 58 5.08 14.40 3.85
CA MET A 58 6.09 13.99 2.87
C MET A 58 5.66 14.37 1.46
N GLU A 59 6.63 14.78 0.64
CA GLU A 59 6.40 15.07 -0.78
C GLU A 59 6.41 13.81 -1.65
N LYS A 60 7.15 12.76 -1.24
CA LYS A 60 7.29 11.49 -1.96
C LYS A 60 7.77 10.39 -1.02
N PHE A 61 7.43 9.14 -1.31
CA PHE A 61 7.98 7.96 -0.65
C PHE A 61 8.47 6.94 -1.70
N GLY A 62 9.75 6.61 -1.73
CA GLY A 62 10.33 5.70 -2.74
C GLY A 62 9.98 6.13 -4.18
N GLU A 63 9.43 5.21 -4.97
CA GLU A 63 8.97 5.46 -6.34
C GLU A 63 7.50 5.91 -6.44
N SER A 64 6.90 6.40 -5.33
CA SER A 64 5.49 6.77 -5.34
C SER A 64 5.19 7.86 -6.38
N ASN A 65 4.11 7.69 -7.13
CA ASN A 65 3.64 8.61 -8.16
C ASN A 65 2.11 8.82 -8.15
N ALA A 66 1.37 8.12 -7.28
CA ALA A 66 -0.07 8.23 -7.16
C ALA A 66 -0.56 7.82 -5.77
N ARG A 67 -1.81 8.18 -5.47
CA ARG A 67 -2.55 7.72 -4.29
C ARG A 67 -3.38 6.49 -4.63
N ILE A 68 -3.55 5.60 -3.67
CA ILE A 68 -4.46 4.45 -3.78
C ILE A 68 -5.78 4.80 -3.09
N ASP A 69 -6.90 4.45 -3.71
CA ASP A 69 -8.22 4.61 -3.11
C ASP A 69 -8.45 3.53 -2.03
N ILE A 70 -8.20 3.89 -0.77
CA ILE A 70 -8.40 3.04 0.42
C ILE A 70 -9.08 3.81 1.57
#